data_AF-A0A7W4DDQ7-F1
#
_entry.id   AF-A0A7W4DDQ7-F1
#
_cell.length_a   1.000
_cell.length_b   1.000
_cell.length_c   1.000
_cell.angle_alpha   90.00
_cell.angle_beta   90.00
_cell.angle_gamma   90.00
#
_symmetry.space_group_name_H-M   'P 1'
#
loop_
_entity.id
_entity.type
_entity.pdbx_description
1 polymer ?
#
loop_
_entity_poly.entity_id
_entity_poly.type
_entity_poly.pdbx_seq_one_letter_code
_entity_poly.pdbx_strand_id
1 'polypeptide(L)'
;MHKPLLFLLGLALAGNATAGCGEGNGTCYYYKKGELKGQDKCAVTTCAATDQYFFSTWAWGNGNEVAITLSEDKQGTLVNGKPGYMLQLPFKDERMLCYAVEAGDELLCNDSGVY
;
A
#
# COMPACT_ATOMS: atom_id res chain seq x y z
N MET A 1 -13.44 -51.56 17.71
CA MET A 1 -14.19 -50.38 17.21
C MET A 1 -14.66 -49.63 18.46
N HIS A 2 -14.18 -48.46 18.84
CA HIS A 2 -14.26 -47.18 18.15
C HIS A 2 -13.14 -46.27 18.68
N LYS A 3 -12.39 -45.63 17.78
CA LYS A 3 -11.50 -44.49 18.06
C LYS A 3 -12.23 -43.22 17.61
N PRO A 4 -12.70 -42.36 18.53
CA PRO A 4 -13.01 -40.99 18.16
C PRO A 4 -12.45 -40.02 19.21
N LEU A 5 -11.14 -39.99 19.41
CA LEU A 5 -10.51 -38.99 20.30
C LEU A 5 -9.45 -38.14 19.61
N LEU A 6 -9.17 -38.37 18.32
CA LEU A 6 -8.10 -37.66 17.60
C LEU A 6 -8.58 -36.48 16.73
N PHE A 7 -9.88 -36.24 16.61
CA PHE A 7 -10.40 -35.23 15.66
C PHE A 7 -10.58 -33.82 16.25
N LEU A 8 -10.44 -33.64 17.56
CA LEU A 8 -10.69 -32.35 18.23
C LEU A 8 -9.43 -31.50 18.49
N LEU A 9 -8.22 -32.02 18.22
CA LEU A 9 -6.97 -31.29 18.45
C LEU A 9 -6.49 -30.47 17.24
N GLY A 10 -7.15 -30.57 16.08
CA GLY A 10 -6.70 -29.96 14.82
C GLY A 10 -7.19 -28.53 14.55
N LEU A 11 -8.12 -27.99 15.34
CA LEU A 11 -8.78 -26.70 15.06
C LEU A 11 -8.07 -25.48 15.69
N ALA A 12 -6.99 -25.67 16.44
CA ALA A 12 -6.31 -24.59 17.18
C ALA A 12 -5.15 -23.92 16.43
N LEU A 13 -4.90 -24.28 15.16
CA LEU A 13 -3.78 -23.75 14.36
C LEU A 13 -4.20 -22.78 13.25
N ALA A 14 -5.46 -22.33 13.23
CA ALA A 14 -5.84 -21.21 12.38
C ALA A 14 -5.25 -19.92 12.98
N GLY A 15 -4.01 -19.58 12.58
CA GLY A 15 -3.45 -18.27 12.86
C GLY A 15 -4.40 -17.19 12.35
N ASN A 16 -4.63 -16.15 13.16
CA ASN A 16 -5.43 -15.01 12.74
C ASN A 16 -4.66 -14.26 11.64
N ALA A 17 -4.86 -14.64 10.38
CA ALA A 17 -4.43 -13.83 9.26
C ALA A 17 -5.30 -12.57 9.24
N THR A 18 -4.79 -11.48 9.79
CA THR A 18 -5.44 -10.18 9.69
C THR A 18 -5.13 -9.59 8.32
N ALA A 19 -6.10 -9.72 7.43
CA ALA A 19 -6.10 -9.13 6.11
C ALA A 19 -7.18 -8.04 6.06
N GLY A 20 -6.84 -6.88 5.52
CA GLY A 20 -7.75 -5.75 5.40
C GLY A 20 -7.57 -5.05 4.06
N CYS A 21 -8.66 -4.49 3.56
CA CYS A 21 -8.67 -3.58 2.43
C CYS A 21 -9.41 -2.31 2.84
N GLY A 22 -8.83 -1.17 2.47
CA GLY A 22 -9.45 0.14 2.59
C GLY A 22 -9.58 0.80 1.22
N GLU A 23 -10.66 1.53 1.04
CA GLU A 23 -10.90 2.35 -0.15
C GLU A 23 -11.13 3.79 0.29
N GLY A 24 -10.57 4.74 -0.46
CA GLY A 24 -10.62 6.15 -0.13
C GLY A 24 -10.55 7.02 -1.37
N ASN A 25 -10.99 8.27 -1.22
CA ASN A 25 -10.90 9.27 -2.28
C ASN A 25 -10.18 10.48 -1.73
N GLY A 26 -9.32 11.08 -2.56
CA GLY A 26 -8.57 12.27 -2.20
C GLY A 26 -8.00 12.96 -3.43
N THR A 27 -6.90 13.63 -3.23
CA THR A 27 -6.06 14.24 -4.25
C THR A 27 -4.72 13.49 -4.27
N CYS A 28 -4.25 13.18 -5.46
CA CYS A 28 -2.92 12.64 -5.68
C CYS A 28 -2.01 13.73 -6.25
N TYR A 29 -0.74 13.68 -5.85
CA TYR A 29 0.28 14.67 -6.16
C TYR A 29 1.51 13.96 -6.70
N TYR A 30 2.05 14.44 -7.81
CA TYR A 30 3.30 13.96 -8.40
C TYR A 30 4.30 15.10 -8.38
N TYR A 31 5.42 14.88 -7.68
CA TYR A 31 6.55 15.79 -7.67
C TYR A 31 7.72 15.18 -8.43
N LYS A 32 8.45 16.05 -9.12
CA LYS A 32 9.75 15.72 -9.72
C LYS A 32 10.73 16.83 -9.42
N LYS A 33 11.89 16.48 -8.83
CA LYS A 33 12.91 17.46 -8.42
C LYS A 33 12.36 18.53 -7.47
N GLY A 34 11.48 18.12 -6.55
CA GLY A 34 10.83 19.00 -5.57
C GLY A 34 9.71 19.89 -6.13
N GLU A 35 9.45 19.86 -7.44
CA GLU A 35 8.40 20.66 -8.07
C GLU A 35 7.15 19.83 -8.31
N LEU A 36 5.97 20.39 -8.04
CA LEU A 36 4.69 19.77 -8.35
C LEU A 36 4.51 19.70 -9.88
N LYS A 37 4.43 18.49 -10.43
CA LYS A 37 4.28 18.21 -11.86
C LYS A 37 2.88 17.75 -12.24
N GLY A 38 2.15 17.15 -11.31
CA GLY A 38 0.79 16.69 -11.54
C GLY A 38 -0.01 16.68 -10.25
N GLN A 39 -1.28 17.05 -10.38
CA GLN A 39 -2.24 17.00 -9.28
C GLN A 39 -3.61 16.68 -9.87
N ASP A 40 -4.29 15.71 -9.31
CA ASP A 40 -5.67 15.39 -9.67
C ASP A 40 -6.39 14.67 -8.55
N LYS A 41 -7.72 14.54 -8.64
CA LYS A 41 -8.48 13.62 -7.81
C LYS A 41 -7.96 12.20 -8.02
N CYS A 42 -7.96 11.41 -6.96
CA CYS A 42 -7.67 9.99 -7.08
C CYS A 42 -8.50 9.13 -6.14
N ALA A 43 -8.84 7.94 -6.63
CA ALA A 43 -9.40 6.86 -5.83
C ALA A 43 -8.24 5.93 -5.44
N VAL A 44 -8.11 5.65 -4.16
CA VAL A 44 -7.04 4.84 -3.57
C VAL A 44 -7.65 3.58 -2.99
N THR A 45 -7.10 2.43 -3.36
CA THR A 45 -7.40 1.14 -2.74
C THR A 45 -6.12 0.57 -2.19
N THR A 46 -6.06 0.34 -0.88
CA THR A 46 -4.91 -0.29 -0.22
C THR A 46 -5.37 -1.56 0.47
N CYS A 47 -4.65 -2.65 0.23
CA CYS A 47 -4.89 -3.93 0.89
C CYS A 47 -3.58 -4.45 1.47
N ALA A 48 -3.65 -4.96 2.69
CA ALA A 48 -2.51 -5.52 3.39
C ALA A 48 -2.93 -6.74 4.20
N ALA A 49 -2.01 -7.70 4.31
CA ALA A 49 -2.04 -8.75 5.33
C ALA A 49 -0.65 -8.85 5.94
N THR A 50 -0.58 -8.75 7.28
CA THR A 50 0.61 -8.68 8.15
C THR A 50 1.97 -8.75 7.45
N ASP A 51 2.32 -9.92 6.93
CA ASP A 51 3.60 -10.31 6.37
C ASP A 51 3.45 -10.99 4.99
N GLN A 52 2.22 -11.08 4.49
CA GLN A 52 1.91 -11.88 3.30
C GLN A 52 1.95 -11.04 2.05
N TYR A 53 1.26 -9.90 2.06
CA TYR A 53 1.16 -9.01 0.92
C TYR A 53 0.85 -7.58 1.37
N PHE A 54 1.26 -6.64 0.52
CA PHE A 54 0.79 -5.27 0.52
C PHE A 54 0.65 -4.85 -0.94
N PHE A 55 -0.50 -4.24 -1.27
CA PHE A 55 -0.65 -3.49 -2.51
C PHE A 55 -1.49 -2.24 -2.29
N SER A 56 -1.15 -1.16 -2.99
CA SER A 56 -1.95 0.05 -3.05
C SER A 56 -2.06 0.51 -4.51
N THR A 57 -3.28 0.75 -4.97
CA THR A 57 -3.56 1.19 -6.35
C THR A 57 -4.26 2.54 -6.30
N TRP A 58 -3.72 3.51 -7.04
CA TRP A 58 -4.25 4.86 -7.08
C TRP A 58 -4.69 5.18 -8.50
N ALA A 59 -5.99 5.29 -8.72
CA ALA A 59 -6.57 5.68 -10.00
C ALA A 59 -6.78 7.19 -10.03
N TRP A 60 -6.07 7.88 -10.92
CA TRP A 60 -6.12 9.34 -11.05
C TRP A 60 -7.24 9.77 -12.01
N GLY A 61 -7.82 10.95 -11.78
CA GLY A 61 -8.87 11.53 -12.63
C GLY A 61 -8.44 11.73 -14.09
N ASN A 62 -7.14 11.92 -14.34
CA ASN A 62 -6.55 12.08 -15.66
C ASN A 62 -6.27 10.74 -16.38
N GLY A 63 -6.65 9.60 -15.79
CA GLY A 63 -6.46 8.27 -16.35
C GLY A 63 -5.12 7.61 -16.04
N ASN A 64 -4.22 8.28 -15.31
CA ASN A 64 -3.00 7.64 -14.83
C ASN A 64 -3.28 6.69 -13.66
N GLU A 65 -2.39 5.72 -13.47
CA GLU A 65 -2.43 4.80 -12.34
C GLU A 65 -1.08 4.77 -11.63
N VAL A 66 -1.12 4.64 -10.30
CA VAL A 66 0.05 4.33 -9.47
C VAL A 66 -0.20 3.00 -8.78
N ALA A 67 0.76 2.10 -8.88
CA ALA A 67 0.78 0.83 -8.17
C ALA A 67 1.93 0.80 -7.16
N ILE A 68 1.62 0.53 -5.91
CA ILE A 68 2.58 0.27 -4.84
C ILE A 68 2.46 -1.22 -4.47
N THR A 69 3.55 -1.96 -4.46
CA THR A 69 3.58 -3.37 -4.05
C THR A 69 4.80 -3.67 -3.19
N LEU A 70 4.86 -4.85 -2.57
CA LEU A 70 6.12 -5.36 -2.02
C LEU A 70 7.06 -5.83 -3.15
N SER A 71 8.36 -5.83 -2.87
CA SER A 71 9.35 -6.55 -3.65
C SER A 71 9.15 -8.07 -3.52
N GLU A 72 9.73 -8.86 -4.43
CA GLU A 72 9.61 -10.33 -4.41
C GLU A 72 10.13 -10.97 -3.11
N ASP A 73 11.19 -10.40 -2.55
CA ASP A 73 11.78 -10.82 -1.27
C ASP A 73 11.04 -10.24 -0.05
N LYS A 74 10.01 -9.43 -0.27
CA LYS A 74 9.18 -8.73 0.73
C LYS A 74 9.93 -7.80 1.67
N GLN A 75 11.18 -7.42 1.35
CA GLN A 75 11.98 -6.51 2.18
C GLN A 75 11.88 -5.05 1.74
N GLY A 76 11.29 -4.78 0.58
CA GLY A 76 11.19 -3.45 0.02
C GLY A 76 9.81 -3.16 -0.57
N THR A 77 9.65 -1.92 -1.03
CA THR A 77 8.46 -1.45 -1.74
C THR A 77 8.82 -1.17 -3.19
N LEU A 78 7.91 -1.48 -4.10
CA LEU A 78 7.97 -1.09 -5.50
C LEU A 78 6.91 -0.04 -5.76
N VAL A 79 7.29 1.03 -6.45
CA VAL A 79 6.43 2.11 -6.93
C VAL A 79 6.44 2.05 -8.45
N ASN A 80 5.31 1.68 -9.07
CA ASN A 80 5.22 1.41 -10.50
C ASN A 80 6.31 0.44 -11.00
N GLY A 81 6.57 -0.61 -10.20
CA GLY A 81 7.56 -1.65 -10.48
C GLY A 81 9.02 -1.25 -10.27
N LYS A 82 9.30 -0.02 -9.79
CA LYS A 82 10.65 0.45 -9.47
C LYS A 82 10.89 0.45 -7.96
N PRO A 83 12.12 0.18 -7.48
CA PRO A 83 12.44 0.31 -6.06
C PRO A 83 12.05 1.70 -5.51
N GLY A 84 11.42 1.70 -4.35
CA GLY A 84 10.98 2.91 -3.68
C GLY A 84 10.73 2.67 -2.19
N TYR A 85 10.32 3.73 -1.49
CA TYR A 85 10.08 3.69 -0.06
C TYR A 85 8.96 4.63 0.34
N MET A 86 8.20 4.23 1.35
CA MET A 86 7.22 5.09 1.99
C MET A 86 7.95 6.14 2.84
N LEU A 87 7.59 7.41 2.67
CA LEU A 87 8.07 8.47 3.53
C LEU A 87 7.18 8.57 4.77
N GLN A 88 7.80 8.41 5.93
CA GLN A 88 7.22 8.79 7.22
C GLN A 88 7.80 10.15 7.63
N LEU A 89 7.21 11.23 7.14
CA LEU A 89 7.57 12.58 7.54
C LEU A 89 6.44 13.17 8.39
N PRO A 90 6.74 14.14 9.27
CA PRO A 90 5.69 14.97 9.85
C PRO A 90 5.08 15.81 8.72
N PHE A 91 4.06 15.26 8.06
CA PHE A 91 3.27 15.99 7.10
C PHE A 91 2.33 16.95 7.86
N LYS A 92 2.06 18.11 7.25
CA LYS A 92 1.08 19.05 7.79
C LYS A 92 -0.35 18.46 7.77
N ASP A 93 -0.63 17.59 6.80
CA ASP A 93 -1.83 16.76 6.78
C ASP A 93 -1.46 15.34 7.23
N GLU A 94 -2.02 14.90 8.35
CA GLU A 94 -1.78 13.57 8.93
C GLU A 94 -2.31 12.43 8.04
N ARG A 95 -3.15 12.74 7.05
CA ARG A 95 -3.68 11.77 6.07
C ARG A 95 -2.78 11.63 4.84
N MET A 96 -1.72 12.42 4.76
CA MET A 96 -0.79 12.41 3.62
C MET A 96 0.07 11.15 3.66
N LEU A 97 0.03 10.40 2.56
CA LEU A 97 0.88 9.23 2.34
C LEU A 97 1.71 9.47 1.10
N CYS A 98 3.02 9.30 1.20
CA CYS A 98 3.95 9.56 0.12
C CYS A 98 4.91 8.41 -0.11
N TYR A 99 5.20 8.12 -1.37
CA TYR A 99 6.18 7.13 -1.81
C TYR A 99 7.20 7.78 -2.75
N ALA A 100 8.47 7.63 -2.40
CA ALA A 100 9.58 8.07 -3.22
C ALA A 100 10.11 6.92 -4.09
N VAL A 101 10.62 7.22 -5.28
CA VAL A 101 11.28 6.25 -6.16
C VAL A 101 12.79 6.35 -5.95
N GLU A 102 13.46 5.27 -5.55
CA GLU A 102 14.85 5.28 -5.05
C GLU A 102 15.87 5.82 -6.06
N ALA A 103 15.73 5.46 -7.33
CA ALA A 103 16.64 5.87 -8.39
C ALA A 103 16.22 7.20 -9.08
N GLY A 104 15.31 7.98 -8.49
CA GLY A 104 14.79 9.19 -9.12
C GLY A 104 14.40 10.28 -8.13
N ASP A 105 14.27 11.50 -8.66
CA ASP A 105 13.76 12.65 -7.91
C ASP A 105 12.22 12.67 -7.88
N GLU A 106 11.58 11.51 -7.91
CA GLU A 106 10.14 11.34 -8.07
C GLU A 106 9.48 11.03 -6.72
N LEU A 107 8.39 11.74 -6.43
CA LEU A 107 7.60 11.55 -5.23
C LEU A 107 6.11 11.53 -5.60
N LEU A 108 5.41 10.48 -5.19
CA LEU A 108 3.97 10.31 -5.39
C LEU A 108 3.28 10.34 -4.04
N CYS A 109 2.34 11.26 -3.86
CA CYS A 109 1.59 11.41 -2.62
C CYS A 109 0.09 11.32 -2.84
N ASN A 110 -0.67 10.95 -1.81
CA ASN A 110 -2.12 11.12 -1.77
C ASN A 110 -2.59 11.51 -0.36
N ASP A 111 -3.75 12.16 -0.27
CA ASP A 111 -4.38 12.58 1.00
C ASP A 111 -5.69 11.81 1.32
N SER A 112 -5.84 10.60 0.77
CA SER A 112 -7.04 9.77 0.95
C SER A 112 -7.23 9.27 2.39
N GLY A 113 -6.15 9.24 3.19
CA GLY A 113 -6.16 8.67 4.54
C GLY A 113 -6.20 7.14 4.58
N VAL A 114 -5.98 6.46 3.45
CA VAL A 114 -6.03 4.99 3.33
C VAL A 114 -4.62 4.40 3.23
N TYR A 115 -4.25 3.58 4.20
CA TYR A 115 -2.92 2.95 4.36
C TYR A 115 -2.99 1.44 4.53
#